data_AF-A0A5N6YAR9-F1
#
_entry.id   AF-A0A5N6YAR9-F1
#
_cell.length_a   1.000
_cell.length_b   1.000
_cell.length_c   1.000
_cell.angle_alpha   90.00
_cell.angle_beta   90.00
_cell.angle_gamma   90.00
#
_symmetry.space_group_name_H-M   'P 1'
#
loop_
_entity.id
_entity.type
_entity.pdbx_description
1 polymer ?
#
loop_
_entity_poly.entity_id
_entity_poly.type
_entity_poly.pdbx_seq_one_letter_code
_entity_poly.pdbx_strand_id
1 'polypeptide(L)'
;MFSQTAHNYLISTDQRRLPSHSRDFYLAHLSMMPSFIYTFAIQALLAGALVAQIANAYPQPAVADAAVLSEGSATPGVFYEELESDLVKRSKTLKIGTKPDKSHTCPKTDRYAKPVEYSSGQLQKAFIQAAQYANDGKQIGARNYPHYFGNNEQLPFHCGNNKMEFPLDKDSPGNVYGGQAVTDLPDRIVFEVKEKKKETLVKFCGVMRHGNNGDFLNCP
;
A
#
# COMPACT_ATOMS: atom_id res chain seq x y z
N MET A 1 1.51 -61.84 -39.58
CA MET A 1 0.34 -61.42 -38.77
C MET A 1 -0.45 -60.43 -39.58
N PHE A 2 -1.77 -60.63 -39.70
CA PHE A 2 -2.66 -59.87 -40.60
C PHE A 2 -3.74 -59.14 -39.81
N SER A 3 -4.18 -57.99 -40.35
CA SER A 3 -5.50 -57.35 -40.13
C SER A 3 -5.93 -56.95 -38.71
N GLN A 4 -6.91 -56.06 -38.49
CA GLN A 4 -7.40 -54.83 -39.12
C GLN A 4 -8.70 -54.47 -38.36
N THR A 5 -8.77 -53.24 -37.85
CA THR A 5 -9.95 -52.33 -37.84
C THR A 5 -11.30 -52.66 -37.12
N ALA A 6 -11.78 -51.64 -36.39
CA ALA A 6 -13.15 -51.09 -36.34
C ALA A 6 -14.20 -51.52 -35.26
N HIS A 7 -14.58 -50.50 -34.46
CA HIS A 7 -15.95 -50.02 -34.12
C HIS A 7 -17.03 -50.98 -33.58
N ASN A 8 -17.63 -50.64 -32.43
CA ASN A 8 -18.96 -49.98 -32.43
C ASN A 8 -19.42 -49.39 -31.08
N TYR A 9 -20.42 -48.51 -31.18
CA TYR A 9 -21.12 -47.74 -30.12
C TYR A 9 -21.99 -48.59 -29.18
N LEU A 10 -22.29 -48.04 -27.99
CA LEU A 10 -23.62 -48.13 -27.37
C LEU A 10 -23.89 -46.94 -26.43
N ILE A 11 -25.02 -46.25 -26.64
CA ILE A 11 -25.61 -45.23 -25.77
C ILE A 11 -26.99 -45.75 -25.36
N SER A 12 -27.36 -45.70 -24.07
CA SER A 12 -28.77 -45.63 -23.67
C SER A 12 -28.98 -45.14 -22.23
N THR A 13 -29.78 -44.07 -22.12
CA THR A 13 -30.83 -43.81 -21.10
C THR A 13 -30.66 -44.28 -19.64
N ASP A 14 -30.75 -43.35 -18.69
CA ASP A 14 -32.04 -43.08 -18.01
C ASP A 14 -32.08 -41.66 -17.39
N GLN A 15 -33.27 -41.06 -17.34
CA GLN A 15 -33.52 -39.71 -16.83
C GLN A 15 -34.97 -39.61 -16.33
N ARG A 16 -35.15 -39.57 -14.98
CA ARG A 16 -36.19 -38.85 -14.19
C ARG A 16 -36.54 -39.57 -12.87
N ARG A 17 -36.45 -38.85 -11.74
CA ARG A 17 -37.54 -38.87 -10.73
C ARG A 17 -37.52 -37.61 -9.84
N LEU A 18 -38.65 -36.90 -9.82
CA LEU A 18 -39.04 -35.92 -8.79
C LEU A 18 -40.22 -36.52 -7.99
N PRO A 19 -40.40 -36.11 -6.73
CA PRO A 19 -41.66 -35.49 -6.28
C PRO A 19 -41.37 -34.17 -5.52
N SER A 20 -42.13 -33.07 -5.61
CA SER A 20 -43.60 -32.85 -5.56
C SER A 20 -44.13 -32.55 -4.15
N HIS A 21 -44.38 -31.26 -3.90
CA HIS A 21 -45.31 -30.64 -2.94
C HIS A 21 -45.21 -30.93 -1.42
N SER A 22 -45.02 -29.85 -0.65
CA SER A 22 -46.15 -29.18 0.02
C SER A 22 -45.87 -27.70 0.29
N ARG A 23 -46.94 -26.91 0.39
CA ARG A 23 -46.92 -25.48 0.75
C ARG A 23 -47.46 -25.33 2.17
N ASP A 24 -46.93 -24.40 2.95
CA ASP A 24 -47.72 -23.72 3.97
C ASP A 24 -47.38 -22.22 4.02
N PHE A 25 -48.43 -21.42 4.18
CA PHE A 25 -48.36 -19.96 4.30
C PHE A 25 -48.29 -19.57 5.78
N TYR A 26 -47.43 -18.61 6.13
CA TYR A 26 -47.81 -17.60 7.14
C TYR A 26 -47.28 -16.23 6.74
N LEU A 27 -48.21 -15.29 6.56
CA LEU A 27 -47.96 -13.87 6.38
C LEU A 27 -47.93 -13.19 7.75
N ALA A 28 -46.93 -12.34 7.99
CA ALA A 28 -47.00 -11.29 9.00
C ALA A 28 -46.28 -10.03 8.49
N HIS A 29 -47.06 -9.04 8.06
CA HIS A 29 -46.56 -7.69 7.79
C HIS A 29 -46.28 -6.94 9.10
N LEU A 30 -45.27 -6.05 9.08
CA LEU A 30 -45.10 -4.77 9.80
C LEU A 30 -43.61 -4.41 9.61
N SER A 31 -43.19 -3.49 8.72
CA SER A 31 -43.49 -2.05 8.66
C SER A 31 -43.26 -1.32 9.99
N MET A 32 -42.04 -0.79 10.19
CA MET A 32 -41.78 0.48 10.89
C MET A 32 -40.33 0.96 10.66
N MET A 33 -40.19 2.02 9.88
CA MET A 33 -39.11 3.03 10.02
C MET A 33 -39.64 4.15 10.96
N PRO A 34 -38.88 5.23 11.21
CA PRO A 34 -37.58 5.29 11.86
C PRO A 34 -37.67 6.09 13.19
N SER A 35 -36.81 5.81 14.16
CA SER A 35 -36.80 6.55 15.44
C SER A 35 -35.69 7.60 15.51
N PHE A 36 -36.14 8.84 15.43
CA PHE A 36 -35.40 10.09 15.49
C PHE A 36 -34.59 10.31 16.78
N ILE A 37 -33.47 11.02 16.62
CA ILE A 37 -32.86 11.99 17.57
C ILE A 37 -32.57 11.47 18.99
N TYR A 38 -31.28 11.27 19.30
CA TYR A 38 -30.73 11.58 20.63
C TYR A 38 -29.34 12.25 20.54
N THR A 39 -29.39 13.58 20.61
CA THR A 39 -28.44 14.48 21.29
C THR A 39 -26.95 14.42 20.95
N PHE A 40 -26.50 15.30 20.04
CA PHE A 40 -25.13 15.81 20.07
C PHE A 40 -24.94 16.72 21.30
N ALA A 41 -24.23 16.24 22.32
CA ALA A 41 -23.81 17.07 23.44
C ALA A 41 -22.56 17.90 23.05
N ILE A 42 -22.77 19.16 22.67
CA ILE A 42 -21.68 20.11 22.42
C ILE A 42 -21.12 20.55 23.77
N GLN A 43 -19.91 20.10 24.13
CA GLN A 43 -19.11 20.77 25.15
C GLN A 43 -18.13 21.74 24.49
N ALA A 44 -18.56 22.99 24.39
CA ALA A 44 -17.67 24.12 24.13
C ALA A 44 -17.44 24.86 25.44
N LEU A 45 -16.23 24.76 26.01
CA LEU A 45 -15.58 25.75 26.88
C LEU A 45 -14.29 25.17 27.47
N LEU A 46 -13.14 25.64 26.99
CA LEU A 46 -12.12 26.22 27.88
C LEU A 46 -11.19 27.10 27.03
N ALA A 47 -11.44 28.40 27.03
CA ALA A 47 -10.46 29.37 26.55
C ALA A 47 -9.50 29.69 27.70
N GLY A 48 -8.20 29.47 27.48
CA GLY A 48 -7.15 29.71 28.48
C GLY A 48 -5.86 30.07 27.77
N ALA A 49 -5.69 31.36 27.45
CA ALA A 49 -4.54 31.84 26.69
C ALA A 49 -3.33 32.07 27.60
N LEU A 50 -2.14 31.72 27.10
CA LEU A 50 -0.86 32.28 27.58
C LEU A 50 0.19 32.19 26.47
N VAL A 51 0.13 33.14 25.54
CA VAL A 51 1.22 33.41 24.60
C VAL A 51 2.22 34.31 25.32
N ALA A 52 3.34 33.74 25.77
CA ALA A 52 4.46 34.52 26.27
C ALA A 52 5.21 35.16 25.08
N GLN A 53 4.94 36.43 24.82
CA GLN A 53 5.74 37.21 23.87
C GLN A 53 7.02 37.69 24.55
N ILE A 54 8.17 37.15 24.14
CA ILE A 54 9.48 37.73 24.43
C ILE A 54 9.77 38.84 23.43
N ALA A 55 9.53 40.08 23.84
CA ALA A 55 9.89 41.26 23.09
C ALA A 55 11.40 41.54 23.22
N ASN A 56 12.18 41.16 22.19
CA ASN A 56 13.53 41.70 22.02
C ASN A 56 13.41 43.08 21.36
N ALA A 57 13.55 44.13 22.16
CA ALA A 57 13.55 45.50 21.69
C ALA A 57 14.80 45.80 20.84
N TYR A 58 14.58 46.52 19.73
CA TYR A 58 15.63 47.05 18.86
C TYR A 58 16.46 48.13 19.57
N PRO A 59 17.78 48.17 19.32
CA PRO A 59 18.56 49.40 19.37
C PRO A 59 19.02 49.80 17.96
N GLN A 60 18.46 50.89 17.45
CA GLN A 60 19.13 51.87 16.57
C GLN A 60 19.24 53.19 17.38
N PRO A 61 20.11 54.18 17.05
CA PRO A 61 20.74 54.40 15.74
C PRO A 61 22.24 54.81 15.75
N ALA A 62 22.85 54.86 14.57
CA ALA A 62 23.82 55.89 14.16
C ALA A 62 23.91 55.94 12.62
N VAL A 63 24.22 57.11 12.06
CA VAL A 63 24.17 57.42 10.61
C VAL A 63 25.52 57.90 10.07
N ALA A 64 25.68 57.84 8.74
CA ALA A 64 26.81 58.32 7.92
C ALA A 64 28.12 57.49 8.04
N ASP A 65 29.00 57.41 7.02
CA ASP A 65 29.05 58.18 5.76
C ASP A 65 29.55 57.35 4.54
N ALA A 66 29.56 57.96 3.35
CA ALA A 66 29.60 57.29 2.04
C ALA A 66 30.98 56.90 1.46
N ALA A 67 31.01 55.86 0.59
CA ALA A 67 32.04 55.65 -0.44
C ALA A 67 31.56 54.78 -1.65
N VAL A 68 31.04 55.45 -2.66
CA VAL A 68 31.45 55.41 -4.11
C VAL A 68 32.70 54.53 -4.41
N LEU A 69 32.80 53.66 -5.45
CA LEU A 69 31.91 53.23 -6.55
C LEU A 69 32.49 51.93 -7.22
N SER A 70 31.68 51.07 -7.85
CA SER A 70 31.95 50.49 -9.20
C SER A 70 30.79 49.63 -9.73
N GLU A 71 30.45 49.82 -11.00
CA GLU A 71 29.42 49.05 -11.74
C GLU A 71 29.95 47.69 -12.26
N GLY A 72 29.03 46.83 -12.71
CA GLY A 72 29.29 45.93 -13.84
C GLY A 72 29.15 44.43 -13.60
N SER A 73 27.94 43.89 -13.79
CA SER A 73 27.65 43.02 -14.95
C SER A 73 26.31 42.31 -14.78
N ALA A 74 25.41 42.47 -15.76
CA ALA A 74 24.17 41.71 -15.81
C ALA A 74 24.40 40.36 -16.50
N THR A 75 24.20 39.27 -15.77
CA THR A 75 23.95 37.94 -16.37
C THR A 75 22.61 37.41 -15.84
N PRO A 76 21.57 37.27 -16.68
CA PRO A 76 20.33 36.58 -16.29
C PRO A 76 20.57 35.07 -16.30
N GLY A 77 21.34 34.59 -15.30
CA GLY A 77 21.73 33.20 -15.14
C GLY A 77 20.58 32.31 -14.67
N VAL A 78 19.74 31.88 -15.60
CA VAL A 78 18.97 30.61 -15.63
C VAL A 78 18.70 29.93 -14.25
N PHE A 79 17.88 30.55 -13.40
CA PHE A 79 17.34 29.92 -12.18
C PHE A 79 16.03 29.13 -12.44
N TYR A 80 15.88 28.55 -13.63
CA TYR A 80 14.64 27.93 -14.08
C TYR A 80 14.63 26.40 -13.98
N GLU A 81 15.78 25.72 -14.00
CA GLU A 81 15.82 24.25 -13.94
C GLU A 81 15.66 23.70 -12.50
N GLU A 82 16.26 24.36 -11.50
CA GLU A 82 16.23 23.86 -10.12
C GLU A 82 14.85 24.04 -9.47
N LEU A 83 14.19 25.18 -9.72
CA LEU A 83 12.81 25.42 -9.28
C LEU A 83 11.81 24.52 -10.04
N GLU A 84 12.08 24.17 -11.30
CA GLU A 84 11.31 23.13 -11.98
C GLU A 84 11.54 21.75 -11.35
N SER A 85 12.73 21.41 -10.84
CA SER A 85 12.92 20.11 -10.18
C SER A 85 12.05 19.94 -8.92
N ASP A 86 11.93 20.98 -8.09
CA ASP A 86 11.09 20.98 -6.89
C ASP A 86 9.59 21.10 -7.20
N LEU A 87 9.20 21.81 -8.27
CA LEU A 87 7.82 21.88 -8.73
C LEU A 87 7.40 20.71 -9.64
N VAL A 88 8.35 19.93 -10.19
CA VAL A 88 8.13 18.64 -10.85
C VAL A 88 8.11 17.48 -9.85
N LYS A 89 8.43 17.76 -8.58
CA LYS A 89 7.91 17.03 -7.41
C LYS A 89 6.40 17.19 -7.21
N ARG A 90 5.68 17.88 -8.12
CA ARG A 90 4.27 17.58 -8.45
C ARG A 90 4.10 16.07 -8.53
N SER A 91 3.41 15.51 -7.53
CA SER A 91 3.20 14.07 -7.34
C SER A 91 2.93 13.38 -8.68
N LYS A 92 3.82 12.46 -9.09
CA LYS A 92 3.62 11.64 -10.28
C LYS A 92 2.26 10.95 -10.18
N THR A 93 1.55 10.79 -11.30
CA THR A 93 0.30 10.04 -11.28
C THR A 93 0.62 8.58 -10.96
N LEU A 94 0.22 8.12 -9.77
CA LEU A 94 0.29 6.71 -9.41
C LEU A 94 -0.63 5.91 -10.33
N LYS A 95 -0.07 4.93 -11.05
CA LYS A 95 -0.79 3.96 -11.85
C LYS A 95 -0.61 2.58 -11.26
N ILE A 96 -1.71 1.93 -10.90
CA ILE A 96 -1.71 0.55 -10.45
C ILE A 96 -1.84 -0.38 -11.66
N GLY A 97 -0.84 -1.24 -11.86
CA GLY A 97 -0.87 -2.33 -12.83
C GLY A 97 -1.47 -3.59 -12.21
N THR A 98 -0.65 -4.63 -12.05
CA THR A 98 -1.04 -5.87 -11.35
C THR A 98 -1.42 -5.57 -9.90
N LYS A 99 -2.57 -6.07 -9.44
CA LYS A 99 -3.04 -6.02 -8.05
C LYS A 99 -2.93 -7.43 -7.43
N PRO A 100 -2.87 -7.56 -6.09
CA PRO A 100 -3.07 -8.83 -5.43
C PRO A 100 -4.54 -9.24 -5.57
N ASP A 101 -4.83 -10.14 -6.49
CA ASP A 101 -6.18 -10.67 -6.78
C ASP A 101 -6.50 -11.96 -6.01
N LYS A 102 -5.48 -12.59 -5.41
CA LYS A 102 -5.55 -13.87 -4.69
C LYS A 102 -5.05 -13.75 -3.25
N SER A 103 -5.44 -14.70 -2.41
CA SER A 103 -4.79 -14.91 -1.11
C SER A 103 -3.37 -15.44 -1.30
N HIS A 104 -2.48 -15.18 -0.35
CA HIS A 104 -1.14 -15.76 -0.26
C HIS A 104 -0.93 -16.39 1.12
N THR A 105 -0.37 -17.61 1.16
CA THR A 105 -0.09 -18.34 2.41
C THR A 105 1.40 -18.43 2.68
N CYS A 106 1.85 -17.76 3.73
CA CYS A 106 3.24 -17.83 4.17
C CYS A 106 3.50 -19.09 5.03
N PRO A 107 4.59 -19.83 4.79
CA PRO A 107 4.92 -21.08 5.50
C PRO A 107 5.30 -20.83 6.96
N LYS A 108 5.11 -21.84 7.83
CA LYS A 108 5.52 -21.78 9.25
C LYS A 108 7.02 -21.43 9.38
N THR A 109 7.34 -20.57 10.35
CA THR A 109 8.71 -20.30 10.84
C THR A 109 8.72 -20.31 12.37
N ASP A 110 9.88 -20.07 12.99
CA ASP A 110 9.99 -20.02 14.45
C ASP A 110 9.32 -18.76 15.02
N ARG A 111 9.38 -17.63 14.28
CA ARG A 111 8.66 -16.40 14.66
C ARG A 111 7.15 -16.60 14.55
N TYR A 112 6.69 -17.20 13.45
CA TYR A 112 5.26 -17.46 13.21
C TYR A 112 5.02 -18.98 13.16
N ALA A 113 4.72 -19.55 14.33
CA ALA A 113 4.60 -21.00 14.56
C ALA A 113 3.46 -21.71 13.80
N LYS A 114 2.65 -20.98 13.02
CA LYS A 114 1.61 -21.49 12.11
C LYS A 114 1.75 -20.81 10.74
N PRO A 115 1.30 -21.45 9.64
CA PRO A 115 1.07 -20.74 8.39
C PRO A 115 0.15 -19.53 8.61
N VAL A 116 0.37 -18.45 7.86
CA VAL A 116 -0.51 -17.27 7.87
C VAL A 116 -0.98 -17.04 6.45
N GLU A 117 -2.29 -17.03 6.25
CA GLU A 117 -2.91 -16.59 5.01
C GLU A 117 -3.22 -15.10 5.09
N TYR A 118 -2.84 -14.36 4.05
CA TYR A 118 -3.31 -13.00 3.80
C TYR A 118 -4.28 -13.03 2.62
N SER A 119 -5.52 -12.57 2.83
CA SER A 119 -6.52 -12.42 1.77
C SER A 119 -6.13 -11.32 0.77
N SER A 120 -6.59 -11.44 -0.47
CA SER A 120 -6.40 -10.43 -1.52
C SER A 120 -6.80 -9.02 -1.06
N GLY A 121 -7.92 -8.88 -0.33
CA GLY A 121 -8.38 -7.59 0.19
C GLY A 121 -7.47 -6.96 1.27
N GLN A 122 -6.79 -7.77 2.08
CA GLN A 122 -5.78 -7.30 3.04
C GLN A 122 -4.51 -6.86 2.29
N LEU A 123 -4.02 -7.71 1.38
CA LEU A 123 -2.86 -7.41 0.55
C LEU A 123 -3.07 -6.17 -0.30
N GLN A 124 -4.27 -5.96 -0.86
CA GLN A 124 -4.59 -4.79 -1.67
C GLN A 124 -4.50 -3.49 -0.88
N LYS A 125 -4.91 -3.47 0.40
CA LYS A 125 -4.77 -2.29 1.26
C LYS A 125 -3.30 -1.95 1.52
N ALA A 126 -2.50 -2.93 1.94
CA ALA A 126 -1.07 -2.75 2.18
C ALA A 126 -0.34 -2.32 0.89
N PHE A 127 -0.67 -2.95 -0.23
CA PHE A 127 -0.09 -2.66 -1.54
C PHE A 127 -0.41 -1.24 -2.03
N ILE A 128 -1.65 -0.78 -1.95
CA ILE A 128 -2.02 0.58 -2.37
C ILE A 128 -1.26 1.63 -1.53
N GLN A 129 -1.16 1.44 -0.22
CA GLN A 129 -0.48 2.38 0.65
C GLN A 129 1.05 2.38 0.45
N ALA A 130 1.66 1.21 0.23
CA ALA A 130 3.08 1.10 -0.11
C ALA A 130 3.39 1.69 -1.49
N ALA A 131 2.50 1.50 -2.47
CA ALA A 131 2.59 2.11 -3.79
C ALA A 131 2.48 3.65 -3.73
N GLN A 132 1.63 4.18 -2.86
CA GLN A 132 1.54 5.62 -2.59
C GLN A 132 2.83 6.16 -1.96
N TYR A 133 3.36 5.48 -0.95
CA TYR A 133 4.64 5.87 -0.34
C TYR A 133 5.79 5.87 -1.35
N ALA A 134 5.91 4.84 -2.19
CA ALA A 134 6.90 4.80 -3.26
C ALA A 134 6.71 5.93 -4.29
N ASN A 135 5.47 6.22 -4.71
CA ASN A 135 5.16 7.31 -5.65
C ASN A 135 5.54 8.69 -5.11
N ASP A 136 5.35 8.91 -3.81
CA ASP A 136 5.56 10.19 -3.15
C ASP A 136 7.01 10.37 -2.65
N GLY A 137 7.88 9.37 -2.89
CA GLY A 137 9.26 9.34 -2.36
C GLY A 137 9.31 9.27 -0.84
N LYS A 138 8.25 8.78 -0.19
CA LYS A 138 8.11 8.71 1.26
C LYS A 138 8.52 7.33 1.79
N GLN A 139 9.26 7.35 2.90
CA GLN A 139 9.64 6.15 3.65
C GLN A 139 9.26 6.31 5.14
N ILE A 140 8.98 5.20 5.82
CA ILE A 140 8.50 5.16 7.21
C ILE A 140 9.15 4.06 8.05
N GLY A 141 9.19 4.27 9.36
CA GLY A 141 9.80 3.37 10.34
C GLY A 141 11.33 3.35 10.28
N ALA A 142 11.97 2.77 11.29
CA ALA A 142 13.44 2.79 11.46
C ALA A 142 14.24 2.05 10.35
N ARG A 143 13.56 1.34 9.44
CA ARG A 143 14.15 0.66 8.28
C ARG A 143 13.72 1.27 6.93
N ASN A 144 13.10 2.46 6.95
CA ASN A 144 12.77 3.25 5.76
C ASN A 144 11.89 2.52 4.72
N TYR A 145 10.79 1.92 5.17
CA TYR A 145 9.85 1.21 4.29
C TYR A 145 8.93 2.16 3.50
N PRO A 146 8.60 1.89 2.22
CA PRO A 146 9.12 0.80 1.39
C PRO A 146 10.55 1.07 0.91
N HIS A 147 11.33 0.00 0.75
CA HIS A 147 12.72 0.06 0.28
C HIS A 147 13.03 -1.06 -0.72
N TYR A 148 14.15 -0.94 -1.43
CA TYR A 148 14.52 -1.85 -2.51
C TYR A 148 14.74 -3.30 -2.01
N PHE A 149 14.20 -4.26 -2.75
CA PHE A 149 14.37 -5.70 -2.49
C PHE A 149 15.23 -6.34 -3.58
N GLY A 150 16.42 -6.81 -3.20
CA GLY A 150 17.41 -7.39 -4.12
C GLY A 150 17.00 -8.75 -4.71
N ASN A 151 16.23 -9.57 -3.99
CA ASN A 151 15.89 -10.94 -4.36
C ASN A 151 17.11 -11.85 -4.60
N ASN A 152 18.09 -11.84 -3.69
CA ASN A 152 19.29 -12.66 -3.78
C ASN A 152 18.97 -14.17 -3.69
N GLU A 153 17.87 -14.48 -3.00
CA GLU A 153 17.27 -15.80 -2.81
C GLU A 153 16.54 -16.31 -4.07
N GLN A 154 16.46 -15.49 -5.12
CA GLN A 154 15.84 -15.83 -6.41
C GLN A 154 14.38 -16.33 -6.28
N LEU A 155 13.61 -15.72 -5.37
CA LEU A 155 12.19 -16.03 -5.23
C LEU A 155 11.44 -15.78 -6.56
N PRO A 156 10.43 -16.61 -6.90
CA PRO A 156 9.83 -16.68 -8.24
C PRO A 156 8.84 -15.55 -8.55
N PHE A 157 9.21 -14.31 -8.20
CA PHE A 157 8.39 -13.13 -8.44
C PHE A 157 8.43 -12.70 -9.90
N HIS A 158 7.27 -12.69 -10.55
CA HIS A 158 7.09 -12.30 -11.96
C HIS A 158 7.13 -10.77 -12.17
N CYS A 159 8.22 -10.16 -11.72
CA CYS A 159 8.48 -8.73 -11.73
C CYS A 159 9.89 -8.43 -12.25
N GLY A 160 10.11 -7.23 -12.78
CA GLY A 160 11.43 -6.81 -13.24
C GLY A 160 12.36 -6.40 -12.10
N ASN A 161 13.33 -5.54 -12.42
CA ASN A 161 14.49 -5.31 -11.55
C ASN A 161 14.15 -4.46 -10.31
N ASN A 162 13.34 -3.42 -10.48
CA ASN A 162 12.99 -2.43 -9.45
C ASN A 162 11.95 -2.95 -8.45
N LYS A 163 12.28 -3.99 -7.69
CA LYS A 163 11.43 -4.55 -6.64
C LYS A 163 11.61 -3.75 -5.35
N MET A 164 10.51 -3.57 -4.62
CA MET A 164 10.49 -3.00 -3.28
C MET A 164 9.73 -3.93 -2.34
N GLU A 165 10.13 -3.96 -1.07
CA GLU A 165 9.42 -4.66 0.00
C GLU A 165 8.73 -3.68 0.96
N PHE A 166 7.62 -4.11 1.56
CA PHE A 166 6.91 -3.37 2.60
C PHE A 166 6.28 -4.32 3.63
N PRO A 167 6.28 -4.01 4.95
CA PRO A 167 5.88 -4.97 5.98
C PRO A 167 4.39 -5.30 5.99
N LEU A 168 4.10 -6.55 6.34
CA LEU A 168 2.78 -7.04 6.70
C LEU A 168 2.70 -7.36 8.19
N ASP A 169 1.54 -7.11 8.76
CA ASP A 169 1.19 -7.41 10.14
C ASP A 169 0.16 -8.55 10.16
N LYS A 170 0.43 -9.67 10.85
CA LYS A 170 -0.51 -10.81 10.91
C LYS A 170 -1.64 -10.62 11.93
N ASP A 171 -1.43 -9.75 12.92
CA ASP A 171 -2.36 -9.52 14.03
C ASP A 171 -3.29 -8.34 13.71
N SER A 172 -2.88 -7.49 12.76
CA SER A 172 -3.71 -6.44 12.17
C SER A 172 -3.60 -6.38 10.63
N PRO A 173 -3.87 -7.47 9.88
CA PRO A 173 -3.67 -7.55 8.43
C PRO A 173 -4.61 -6.64 7.63
N GLY A 174 -5.69 -6.14 8.24
CA GLY A 174 -6.57 -5.13 7.66
C GLY A 174 -6.07 -3.68 7.81
N ASN A 175 -5.06 -3.46 8.66
CA ASN A 175 -4.39 -2.19 8.90
C ASN A 175 -3.03 -2.20 8.20
N VAL A 176 -2.63 -1.07 7.61
CA VAL A 176 -1.32 -0.97 6.99
C VAL A 176 -0.25 -0.71 8.06
N TYR A 177 0.92 -1.32 7.91
CA TYR A 177 2.12 -1.02 8.69
C TYR A 177 2.33 0.50 8.85
N GLY A 178 2.38 0.97 10.10
CA GLY A 178 2.38 2.38 10.48
C GLY A 178 3.75 2.94 10.85
N GLY A 179 4.82 2.15 10.72
CA GLY A 179 6.18 2.55 11.10
C GLY A 179 6.69 1.95 12.41
N GLN A 180 5.95 1.01 13.02
CA GLN A 180 6.37 0.31 14.23
C GLN A 180 7.65 -0.52 14.04
N ALA A 181 8.23 -1.04 15.12
CA ALA A 181 9.34 -1.99 15.04
C ALA A 181 8.95 -3.25 14.24
N VAL A 182 9.83 -3.73 13.36
CA VAL A 182 9.56 -4.88 12.47
C VAL A 182 10.27 -6.17 12.90
N THR A 183 10.83 -6.23 14.11
CA THR A 183 11.55 -7.41 14.64
C THR A 183 10.70 -8.67 14.52
N ASP A 184 9.44 -8.55 14.96
CA ASP A 184 8.46 -9.64 14.99
C ASP A 184 7.47 -9.59 13.81
N LEU A 185 7.76 -8.75 12.80
CA LEU A 185 7.06 -8.71 11.52
C LEU A 185 7.98 -9.29 10.44
N PRO A 186 7.98 -10.63 10.22
CA PRO A 186 8.81 -11.27 9.20
C PRO A 186 8.23 -11.12 7.77
N ASP A 187 6.96 -10.77 7.64
CA ASP A 187 6.24 -10.84 6.36
C ASP A 187 6.31 -9.53 5.56
N ARG A 188 6.41 -9.64 4.24
CA ARG A 188 6.52 -8.52 3.31
C ARG A 188 5.64 -8.74 2.09
N ILE A 189 4.94 -7.70 1.63
CA ILE A 189 4.56 -7.63 0.21
C ILE A 189 5.78 -7.27 -0.62
N VAL A 190 5.85 -7.79 -1.84
CA VAL A 190 6.83 -7.41 -2.85
C VAL A 190 6.10 -6.78 -4.04
N PHE A 191 6.60 -5.65 -4.53
CA PHE A 191 6.05 -4.94 -5.67
C PHE A 191 7.12 -4.31 -6.57
N GLU A 192 6.85 -4.18 -7.86
CA GLU A 192 7.71 -3.51 -8.83
C GLU A 192 7.30 -2.04 -8.98
N VAL A 193 8.28 -1.13 -9.03
CA VAL A 193 8.09 0.30 -9.29
C VAL A 193 8.79 0.71 -10.59
N LYS A 194 8.01 1.23 -11.56
CA LYS A 194 8.52 1.83 -12.81
C LYS A 194 8.16 3.29 -12.87
N GLU A 195 9.13 4.15 -12.58
CA GLU A 195 8.99 5.59 -12.72
C GLU A 195 9.12 6.04 -14.18
N LYS A 196 8.33 7.05 -14.53
CA LYS A 196 8.45 7.85 -15.76
C LYS A 196 8.30 9.34 -15.41
N LYS A 197 8.50 10.23 -16.39
CA LYS A 197 8.47 11.69 -16.18
C LYS A 197 7.17 12.24 -15.54
N LYS A 198 6.01 11.58 -15.74
CA LYS A 198 4.71 12.03 -15.22
C LYS A 198 3.91 10.97 -14.46
N GLU A 199 4.37 9.73 -14.42
CA GLU A 199 3.64 8.60 -13.85
C GLU A 199 4.57 7.62 -13.14
N THR A 200 4.04 6.95 -12.11
CA THR A 200 4.70 5.84 -11.44
C THR A 200 3.83 4.62 -11.62
N LEU A 201 4.27 3.65 -12.42
CA LEU A 201 3.56 2.37 -12.58
C LEU A 201 4.02 1.40 -11.50
N VAL A 202 3.10 0.97 -10.65
CA VAL A 202 3.37 0.02 -9.57
C VAL A 202 2.62 -1.29 -9.81
N LYS A 203 3.29 -2.43 -9.62
CA LYS A 203 2.71 -3.77 -9.80
C LYS A 203 3.00 -4.67 -8.60
N PHE A 204 1.98 -5.36 -8.09
CA PHE A 204 2.15 -6.41 -7.11
C PHE A 204 2.90 -7.62 -7.71
N CYS A 205 3.83 -8.20 -6.94
CA CYS A 205 4.66 -9.34 -7.36
C CYS A 205 4.38 -10.63 -6.59
N GLY A 206 4.01 -10.51 -5.31
CA GLY A 206 3.83 -11.62 -4.40
C GLY A 206 4.07 -11.23 -2.94
N VAL A 207 4.17 -12.23 -2.07
CA VAL A 207 4.43 -12.08 -0.63
C VAL A 207 5.60 -12.97 -0.25
N MET A 208 6.42 -12.53 0.72
CA MET A 208 7.52 -13.31 1.30
C MET A 208 7.54 -13.20 2.82
N ARG A 209 8.24 -14.15 3.44
CA ARG A 209 8.48 -14.24 4.89
C ARG A 209 9.97 -14.38 5.16
N HIS A 210 10.53 -13.64 6.12
CA HIS A 210 11.83 -13.99 6.70
C HIS A 210 11.76 -15.38 7.36
N GLY A 211 12.55 -16.31 6.82
CA GLY A 211 12.81 -17.62 7.38
C GLY A 211 13.72 -17.58 8.61
N ASN A 212 13.93 -18.76 9.22
CA ASN A 212 14.65 -18.89 10.49
C ASN A 212 16.10 -18.40 10.43
N ASN A 213 16.76 -18.56 9.27
CA ASN A 213 18.18 -18.23 9.08
C ASN A 213 18.43 -16.81 8.55
N GLY A 214 17.37 -16.01 8.35
CA GLY A 214 17.42 -14.66 7.76
C GLY A 214 16.96 -14.59 6.30
N ASP A 215 17.18 -15.67 5.54
CA ASP A 215 16.72 -15.84 4.14
C ASP A 215 15.22 -15.57 3.98
N PHE A 216 14.79 -15.18 2.78
CA PHE A 216 13.37 -15.06 2.45
C PHE A 216 12.76 -16.35 1.92
N LEU A 217 11.53 -16.63 2.34
CA LEU A 217 10.68 -17.73 1.87
C LEU A 217 9.53 -17.17 1.04
N ASN A 218 9.22 -17.79 -0.10
CA ASN A 218 8.03 -17.46 -0.88
C ASN A 218 6.74 -17.81 -0.11
N CYS A 219 5.74 -16.92 -0.20
CA CYS A 219 4.39 -17.20 0.26
C CYS A 219 3.49 -17.40 -0.98
N PRO A 220 3.27 -18.65 -1.42
CA PRO A 220 2.45 -18.95 -2.61
C PRO A 220 1.00 -18.50 -2.47
#